data_AF-A0A4Z0YTL7-F1
#
_entry.id   AF-A0A4Z0YTL7-F1
#
_cell.length_a   1.000
_cell.length_b   1.000
_cell.length_c   1.000
_cell.angle_alpha   90.00
_cell.angle_beta   90.00
_cell.angle_gamma   90.00
#
_symmetry.space_group_name_H-M   'P 1'
#
loop_
_entity.id
_entity.type
_entity.pdbx_description
1 polymer ?
#
loop_
_entity_poly.entity_id
_entity_poly.type
_entity_poly.pdbx_seq_one_letter_code
_entity_poly.pdbx_strand_id
1 'polypeptide(L)'
;MTAKIINDVERRDAGHASDRLPIIANCCQYSVRLHTQSQQAPSLSLATLAMCLLNGEILHNGPRESTSGLLSEMTISKCLETLLFQGFCVPGGKPDLTFNKRCRFINVHLTGSGVRTNDHLWRLGPTVDTATFPVSKVPQTKSKVGSLTPYQQDRLAQLAIILRSLSHRDLAAQIETSLDRIDKDQYGTTTFPRDYLHTMAIEVVRAIDQKRKLRLASLCKSQSTTPCTAIFT
;
A
#
# COMPACT_ATOMS: atom_id res chain seq x y z
N MET A 1 -13.09 0.65 -2.64
CA MET A 1 -13.99 -0.45 -2.15
C MET A 1 -14.99 0.08 -1.14
N THR A 2 -14.51 0.78 -0.12
CA THR A 2 -15.29 1.43 0.95
C THR A 2 -16.53 2.17 0.45
N ALA A 3 -16.38 3.08 -0.53
CA ALA A 3 -17.52 3.80 -1.11
C ALA A 3 -18.60 2.87 -1.71
N LYS A 4 -18.23 1.76 -2.35
CA LYS A 4 -19.18 0.77 -2.91
C LYS A 4 -19.93 0.04 -1.80
N ILE A 5 -19.22 -0.40 -0.75
CA ILE A 5 -19.84 -1.04 0.42
C ILE A 5 -20.84 -0.08 1.07
N ILE A 6 -20.46 1.18 1.26
CA ILE A 6 -21.34 2.19 1.86
C ILE A 6 -22.57 2.41 0.98
N ASN A 7 -22.40 2.57 -0.33
CA ASN A 7 -23.53 2.70 -1.26
C ASN A 7 -24.48 1.48 -1.23
N ASP A 8 -23.93 0.27 -1.10
CA ASP A 8 -24.74 -0.96 -0.98
C ASP A 8 -25.52 -1.00 0.33
N VAL A 9 -24.93 -0.53 1.44
CA VAL A 9 -25.60 -0.47 2.74
C VAL A 9 -26.64 0.66 2.78
N GLU A 10 -26.35 1.82 2.18
CA GLU A 10 -27.29 2.94 2.07
C GLU A 10 -28.56 2.58 1.29
N ARG A 11 -28.42 1.77 0.24
CA ARG A 11 -29.54 1.29 -0.59
C ARG A 11 -30.38 0.20 0.08
N ARG A 12 -29.88 -0.42 1.15
CA ARG A 12 -30.63 -1.42 1.92
C ARG A 12 -31.54 -0.72 2.92
N ASP A 13 -32.75 -1.24 3.01
CA ASP A 13 -33.68 -0.84 4.06
C ASP A 13 -33.23 -1.49 5.37
N ALA A 14 -32.64 -0.68 6.25
CA ALA A 14 -32.25 -1.09 7.57
C ALA A 14 -33.32 -0.56 8.53
N GLY A 15 -33.85 -1.44 9.39
CA GLY A 15 -34.91 -1.07 10.33
C GLY A 15 -34.56 0.18 11.16
N HIS A 16 -33.27 0.38 11.48
CA HIS A 16 -32.77 1.63 12.05
C HIS A 16 -31.58 2.17 11.25
N ALA A 17 -31.61 3.46 10.93
CA ALA A 17 -30.51 4.12 10.21
C ALA A 17 -29.16 4.03 10.95
N SER A 18 -29.19 3.94 12.28
CA SER A 18 -28.00 3.73 13.13
C SER A 18 -27.30 2.39 12.88
N ASP A 19 -28.01 1.36 12.43
CA ASP A 19 -27.46 0.02 12.19
C ASP A 19 -26.49 0.00 10.99
N ARG A 20 -26.52 1.04 10.17
CA ARG A 20 -25.63 1.17 9.01
C ARG A 20 -24.16 1.25 9.42
N LEU A 21 -23.83 1.94 10.51
CA LEU A 21 -22.43 2.06 10.98
C LEU A 21 -21.81 0.70 11.36
N PRO A 22 -22.41 -0.13 12.23
CA PRO A 22 -21.84 -1.44 12.56
C PRO A 22 -21.80 -2.38 11.34
N ILE A 23 -22.77 -2.31 10.43
CA ILE A 23 -22.74 -3.08 9.18
C ILE A 23 -21.56 -2.65 8.30
N ILE A 24 -21.39 -1.34 8.05
CA ILE A 24 -20.26 -0.80 7.28
C ILE A 24 -18.93 -1.22 7.92
N ALA A 25 -18.81 -1.08 9.23
CA ALA A 25 -17.60 -1.46 9.96
C ALA A 25 -17.27 -2.95 9.78
N ASN A 26 -18.27 -3.83 9.83
CA ASN A 26 -18.08 -5.26 9.59
C ASN A 26 -17.62 -5.53 8.16
N CYS A 27 -18.32 -5.00 7.15
CA CYS A 27 -18.01 -5.23 5.74
C CYS A 27 -16.65 -4.67 5.31
N CYS A 28 -16.25 -3.53 5.91
CA CYS A 28 -14.97 -2.88 5.68
C CYS A 28 -13.84 -3.42 6.57
N GLN A 29 -14.13 -4.33 7.50
CA GLN A 29 -13.18 -4.86 8.48
C GLN A 29 -12.50 -3.73 9.28
N TYR A 30 -13.32 -2.81 9.78
CA TYR A 30 -12.89 -1.72 10.64
C TYR A 30 -12.77 -2.17 12.09
N SER A 31 -11.63 -1.83 12.70
CA SER A 31 -11.36 -2.08 14.12
C SER A 31 -11.95 -0.99 14.99
N VAL A 32 -11.92 0.27 14.52
CA VAL A 32 -12.53 1.40 15.22
C VAL A 32 -14.00 1.50 14.82
N ARG A 33 -14.88 1.50 15.82
CA ARG A 33 -16.34 1.60 15.64
C ARG A 33 -16.86 2.87 16.33
N LEU A 34 -17.83 3.52 15.70
CA LEU A 34 -18.53 4.66 16.28
C LEU A 34 -19.95 4.25 16.67
N HIS A 35 -20.40 4.72 17.84
CA HIS A 35 -21.76 4.52 18.33
C HIS A 35 -22.52 5.84 18.24
N THR A 36 -23.70 5.83 17.60
CA THR A 36 -24.56 7.02 17.41
C THR A 36 -25.68 7.14 18.45
N GLN A 37 -25.58 6.43 19.58
CA GLN A 37 -26.64 6.38 20.62
C GLN A 37 -26.85 7.69 21.42
N SER A 38 -26.28 8.82 20.98
CA SER A 38 -26.34 10.10 21.69
C SER A 38 -27.33 11.08 21.03
N GLN A 39 -28.07 11.84 21.85
CA GLN A 39 -28.95 12.93 21.40
C GLN A 39 -28.20 14.10 20.71
N GLN A 40 -26.87 14.14 20.81
CA GLN A 40 -25.98 15.06 20.09
C GLN A 40 -25.21 14.36 18.97
N ALA A 41 -25.74 13.25 18.43
CA ALA A 41 -25.04 12.49 17.42
C ALA A 41 -24.78 13.34 16.16
N PRO A 42 -23.53 13.40 15.68
CA PRO A 42 -23.26 13.94 14.36
C PRO A 42 -24.10 13.19 13.31
N SER A 43 -24.41 13.85 12.18
CA SER A 43 -25.17 13.20 11.11
C SER A 43 -24.55 11.85 10.73
N LEU A 44 -25.37 10.89 10.33
CA LEU A 44 -24.89 9.54 9.97
C LEU A 44 -23.77 9.58 8.91
N SER A 45 -23.86 10.55 7.98
CA SER A 45 -22.82 10.84 6.99
C SER A 45 -21.49 11.25 7.64
N LEU A 46 -21.52 12.16 8.61
CA LEU A 46 -20.34 12.60 9.34
C LEU A 46 -19.75 11.48 10.20
N ALA A 47 -20.59 10.69 10.87
CA ALA A 47 -20.14 9.51 11.61
C ALA A 47 -19.49 8.47 10.68
N THR A 48 -20.05 8.25 9.48
CA THR A 48 -19.48 7.34 8.48
C THR A 48 -18.11 7.83 8.00
N LEU A 49 -18.00 9.12 7.67
CA LEU A 49 -16.73 9.73 7.28
C LEU A 49 -15.67 9.61 8.38
N ALA A 50 -16.03 9.98 9.61
CA ALA A 50 -15.14 9.89 10.77
C ALA A 50 -14.67 8.45 11.00
N MET A 51 -15.56 7.47 10.88
CA MET A 51 -15.22 6.06 11.02
C MET A 51 -14.25 5.60 9.92
N CYS A 52 -14.45 5.99 8.66
CA CYS A 52 -13.51 5.71 7.57
C CYS A 52 -12.11 6.29 7.87
N LEU A 53 -12.05 7.55 8.29
CA LEU A 53 -10.78 8.23 8.59
C LEU A 53 -10.06 7.61 9.80
N LEU A 54 -10.77 7.31 10.88
CA LEU A 54 -10.21 6.67 12.08
C LEU A 54 -9.68 5.26 11.81
N ASN A 55 -10.20 4.60 10.77
CA ASN A 55 -9.68 3.31 10.29
C ASN A 55 -8.63 3.47 9.18
N GLY A 56 -8.15 4.68 8.93
CA GLY A 56 -7.01 4.95 8.06
C GLY A 56 -7.28 4.85 6.57
N GLU A 57 -8.54 4.99 6.14
CA GLU A 57 -8.83 5.20 4.72
C GLU A 57 -8.11 6.45 4.22
N ILE A 58 -7.42 6.33 3.09
CA ILE A 58 -6.54 7.36 2.55
C ILE A 58 -7.35 8.24 1.59
N LEU A 59 -7.31 9.55 1.82
CA LEU A 59 -7.95 10.52 0.94
C LEU A 59 -6.97 11.09 -0.08
N HIS A 60 -7.49 11.50 -1.24
CA HIS A 60 -6.73 12.21 -2.25
C HIS A 60 -6.43 13.64 -1.78
N ASN A 61 -5.13 13.96 -1.65
CA ASN A 61 -4.60 15.25 -1.18
C ASN A 61 -4.01 16.12 -2.31
N GLY A 62 -4.40 15.89 -3.56
CA GLY A 62 -3.97 16.70 -4.71
C GLY A 62 -4.78 17.98 -4.88
N PRO A 63 -4.30 18.94 -5.71
CA PRO A 63 -5.07 20.12 -6.08
C PRO A 63 -6.37 19.66 -6.72
N ARG A 64 -7.49 20.07 -6.13
CA ARG A 64 -8.81 19.76 -6.67
C ARG A 64 -9.26 20.89 -7.55
N GLU A 65 -9.60 20.56 -8.79
CA GLU A 65 -10.46 21.41 -9.59
C GLU A 65 -11.78 21.58 -8.82
N SER A 66 -12.05 22.82 -8.40
CA SER A 66 -13.34 23.43 -8.00
C SER A 66 -14.51 22.49 -7.64
N THR A 67 -14.31 21.53 -6.74
CA THR A 67 -15.34 20.56 -6.31
C THR A 67 -15.93 20.86 -4.93
N SER A 68 -15.46 21.91 -4.26
CA SER A 68 -15.83 22.20 -2.86
C SER A 68 -17.31 22.51 -2.66
N GLY A 69 -18.01 23.07 -3.67
CA GLY A 69 -19.46 23.29 -3.60
C GLY A 69 -20.28 22.00 -3.78
N LEU A 70 -19.82 21.09 -4.64
CA LEU A 70 -20.55 19.87 -5.00
C LEU A 70 -20.54 18.80 -3.90
N LEU A 71 -19.53 18.78 -3.02
CA LEU A 71 -19.41 17.71 -2.01
C LEU A 71 -20.49 17.75 -0.93
N SER A 72 -20.99 18.94 -0.59
CA SER A 72 -22.01 19.11 0.45
C SER A 72 -23.39 18.60 0.05
N GLU A 73 -23.65 18.52 -1.26
CA GLU A 73 -24.90 18.04 -1.85
C GLU A 73 -24.88 16.53 -2.14
N MET A 74 -23.71 15.89 -2.01
CA MET A 74 -23.55 14.46 -2.28
C MET A 74 -23.96 13.58 -1.10
N THR A 75 -24.42 12.36 -1.41
CA THR A 75 -24.46 11.28 -0.43
C THR A 75 -23.05 10.98 0.09
N ILE A 76 -22.94 10.40 1.29
CA ILE A 76 -21.60 10.10 1.83
C ILE A 76 -20.85 9.07 0.97
N SER A 77 -21.54 8.12 0.35
CA SER A 77 -20.94 7.19 -0.61
C SER A 77 -20.33 7.90 -1.82
N LYS A 78 -21.05 8.86 -2.42
CA LYS A 78 -20.58 9.60 -3.61
C LYS A 78 -19.45 10.58 -3.25
N CYS A 79 -19.56 11.21 -2.09
CA CYS A 79 -18.50 12.02 -1.52
C CYS A 79 -17.24 11.16 -1.36
N LEU A 80 -17.31 10.03 -0.65
CA LEU A 80 -16.17 9.13 -0.45
C LEU A 80 -15.61 8.55 -1.76
N GLU A 81 -16.43 8.25 -2.76
CA GLU A 81 -15.94 7.85 -4.08
C GLU A 81 -15.01 8.91 -4.69
N THR A 82 -15.35 10.18 -4.50
CA THR A 82 -14.57 11.33 -4.96
C THR A 82 -13.36 11.61 -4.07
N LEU A 83 -13.51 11.44 -2.74
CA LEU A 83 -12.46 11.77 -1.79
C LEU A 83 -11.38 10.70 -1.66
N LEU A 84 -11.75 9.42 -1.75
CA LEU A 84 -10.82 8.32 -1.50
C LEU A 84 -9.72 8.29 -2.57
N PHE A 85 -8.50 8.05 -2.14
CA PHE A 85 -7.38 7.91 -3.05
C PHE A 85 -7.54 6.62 -3.87
N GLN A 86 -7.83 6.77 -5.16
CA GLN A 86 -8.00 5.66 -6.09
C GLN A 86 -6.71 5.26 -6.82
N GLY A 87 -5.58 5.95 -6.55
CA GLY A 87 -4.30 5.69 -7.20
C GLY A 87 -3.57 4.44 -6.72
N PHE A 88 -4.15 3.67 -5.78
CA PHE A 88 -3.59 2.37 -5.40
C PHE A 88 -3.90 1.33 -6.47
N CYS A 89 -2.85 0.88 -7.16
CA CYS A 89 -2.87 -0.27 -8.03
C CYS A 89 -2.19 -1.44 -7.33
N VAL A 90 -2.70 -2.66 -7.52
CA VAL A 90 -1.86 -3.81 -7.21
C VAL A 90 -0.65 -3.80 -8.15
N PRO A 91 0.48 -4.34 -7.70
CA PRO A 91 1.46 -4.93 -8.62
C PRO A 91 0.73 -5.70 -9.75
N GLY A 92 1.15 -5.50 -11.01
CA GLY A 92 0.43 -6.01 -12.19
C GLY A 92 -0.60 -5.04 -12.80
N GLY A 93 -0.97 -3.95 -12.11
CA GLY A 93 -1.58 -2.76 -12.72
C GLY A 93 -3.10 -2.70 -12.77
N LYS A 94 -3.83 -3.63 -12.13
CA LYS A 94 -5.29 -3.53 -11.99
C LYS A 94 -5.66 -3.09 -10.58
N PRO A 95 -6.64 -2.20 -10.37
CA PRO A 95 -7.17 -1.97 -9.04
C PRO A 95 -7.84 -3.25 -8.52
N ASP A 96 -7.28 -3.83 -7.46
CA ASP A 96 -7.95 -4.91 -6.72
C ASP A 96 -8.57 -4.33 -5.44
N LEU A 97 -9.88 -4.51 -5.31
CA LEU A 97 -10.63 -4.05 -4.16
C LEU A 97 -10.17 -4.75 -2.87
N THR A 98 -9.76 -6.03 -2.94
CA THR A 98 -9.22 -6.77 -1.78
C THR A 98 -7.84 -6.28 -1.36
N PHE A 99 -7.02 -5.83 -2.31
CA PHE A 99 -5.74 -5.23 -1.99
C PHE A 99 -5.90 -3.87 -1.30
N ASN A 100 -6.77 -3.00 -1.82
CA ASN A 100 -6.98 -1.67 -1.24
C ASN A 100 -7.54 -1.72 0.19
N LYS A 101 -8.28 -2.78 0.57
CA LYS A 101 -8.69 -3.03 1.96
C LYS A 101 -7.51 -3.09 2.95
N ARG A 102 -6.31 -3.41 2.45
CA ARG A 102 -5.09 -3.58 3.24
C ARG A 102 -4.14 -2.37 3.15
N CYS A 103 -4.47 -1.36 2.36
CA CYS A 103 -3.69 -0.12 2.22
C CYS A 103 -4.33 1.00 3.04
N ARG A 104 -4.09 0.99 4.36
CA ARG A 104 -4.64 1.97 5.32
C ARG A 104 -3.55 2.50 6.22
N PHE A 105 -3.72 3.73 6.68
CA PHE A 105 -2.92 4.23 7.80
C PHE A 105 -3.23 3.45 9.09
N ILE A 106 -2.20 3.23 9.90
CA ILE A 106 -2.32 2.57 11.21
C ILE A 106 -2.26 3.60 12.34
N ASN A 107 -2.88 3.32 13.49
CA ASN A 107 -2.83 4.19 14.67
C ASN A 107 -3.24 5.64 14.37
N VAL A 108 -4.38 5.79 13.71
CA VAL A 108 -4.88 7.09 13.26
C VAL A 108 -5.53 7.86 14.40
N HIS A 109 -5.18 9.14 14.50
CA HIS A 109 -5.79 10.13 15.37
C HIS A 109 -6.24 11.34 14.54
N LEU A 110 -7.48 11.79 14.74
CA LEU A 110 -7.94 13.05 14.18
C LEU A 110 -7.47 14.21 15.06
N THR A 111 -6.93 15.25 14.45
CA THR A 111 -6.43 16.47 15.09
C THR A 111 -7.02 17.70 14.39
N GLY A 112 -6.94 18.88 15.02
CA GLY A 112 -7.40 20.12 14.38
C GLY A 112 -6.67 20.45 13.06
N SER A 113 -5.45 19.95 12.90
CA SER A 113 -4.64 20.08 11.69
C SER A 113 -4.83 18.94 10.66
N GLY A 114 -5.73 17.99 10.92
CA GLY A 114 -6.00 16.85 10.05
C GLY A 114 -5.68 15.50 10.67
N VAL A 115 -5.29 14.54 9.83
CA VAL A 115 -5.04 13.14 10.22
C VAL A 115 -3.59 12.98 10.70
N ARG A 116 -3.40 12.55 11.94
CA ARG A 116 -2.11 12.11 12.49
C ARG A 116 -2.07 10.59 12.51
N THR A 117 -1.00 10.00 12.00
CA THR A 117 -0.80 8.55 11.95
C THR A 117 0.63 8.24 12.38
N ASN A 118 0.85 7.07 12.97
CA ASN A 118 2.19 6.60 13.33
C ASN A 118 2.67 5.68 12.20
N ASP A 119 3.41 6.20 11.23
CA ASP A 119 3.89 5.37 10.13
C ASP A 119 5.16 5.88 9.42
N HIS A 120 5.61 5.05 8.48
CA HIS A 120 6.86 5.05 7.76
C HIS A 120 6.87 6.09 6.63
N LEU A 121 7.30 7.32 6.93
CA LEU A 121 7.61 8.28 5.87
C LEU A 121 8.87 7.82 5.13
N TRP A 122 8.79 7.66 3.82
CA TRP A 122 9.94 7.31 2.99
C TRP A 122 10.63 8.57 2.46
N ARG A 123 11.94 8.65 2.67
CA ARG A 123 12.80 9.60 1.97
C ARG A 123 13.22 8.99 0.65
N LEU A 124 12.86 9.63 -0.45
CA LEU A 124 13.31 9.23 -1.77
C LEU A 124 14.80 9.53 -1.92
N GLY A 125 15.55 8.52 -2.30
CA GLY A 125 17.00 8.55 -2.49
C GLY A 125 17.40 8.60 -3.96
N PRO A 126 18.61 8.12 -4.30
CA PRO A 126 19.11 8.10 -5.66
C PRO A 126 18.32 7.12 -6.53
N THR A 127 18.50 7.28 -7.84
CA THR A 127 17.88 6.45 -8.85
C THR A 127 18.93 5.52 -9.47
N VAL A 128 18.60 4.24 -9.62
CA VAL A 128 19.41 3.25 -10.33
C VAL A 128 18.88 3.12 -11.75
N ASP A 129 19.75 3.34 -12.74
CA ASP A 129 19.41 3.22 -14.15
C ASP A 129 19.60 1.77 -14.63
N THR A 130 18.49 1.06 -14.82
CA THR A 130 18.53 -0.36 -15.21
C THR A 130 18.91 -0.56 -16.67
N ALA A 131 18.88 0.48 -17.50
CA ALA A 131 19.39 0.41 -18.87
C ALA A 131 20.90 0.14 -18.92
N THR A 132 21.62 0.46 -17.85
CA THR A 132 23.07 0.25 -17.73
C THR A 132 23.45 -1.16 -17.26
N PHE A 133 22.47 -2.02 -16.99
CA PHE A 133 22.74 -3.33 -16.42
C PHE A 133 23.47 -4.23 -17.44
N PRO A 134 24.63 -4.82 -17.07
CA PRO A 134 25.40 -5.64 -17.98
C PRO A 134 24.66 -6.94 -18.32
N VAL A 135 24.37 -7.16 -19.60
CA VAL A 135 23.66 -8.36 -20.08
C VAL A 135 24.45 -9.65 -19.78
N SER A 136 25.79 -9.56 -19.75
CA SER A 136 26.69 -10.72 -19.59
C SER A 136 27.03 -11.10 -18.15
N LYS A 137 26.61 -10.31 -17.14
CA LYS A 137 26.90 -10.57 -15.71
C LYS A 137 25.66 -10.99 -14.93
N VAL A 138 24.79 -11.76 -15.55
CA VAL A 138 23.67 -12.40 -14.85
C VAL A 138 24.27 -13.62 -14.12
N PRO A 139 24.32 -13.63 -12.77
CA PRO A 139 24.80 -14.81 -12.05
C PRO A 139 23.99 -16.01 -12.48
N GLN A 140 24.61 -17.14 -12.84
CA GLN A 140 23.86 -18.37 -13.05
C GLN A 140 23.62 -18.98 -11.67
N THR A 141 22.53 -18.60 -11.00
CA THR A 141 22.19 -19.28 -9.75
C THR A 141 21.89 -20.75 -10.05
N LYS A 142 22.38 -21.66 -9.18
CA LYS A 142 21.99 -23.06 -9.26
C LYS A 142 20.48 -23.10 -9.01
N SER A 143 19.71 -23.32 -10.07
CA SER A 143 18.25 -23.33 -10.08
C SER A 143 17.71 -24.05 -8.85
N LYS A 144 17.09 -23.30 -7.94
CA LYS A 144 16.39 -23.88 -6.79
C LYS A 144 14.89 -23.77 -7.02
N VAL A 145 14.16 -24.84 -6.72
CA VAL A 145 12.72 -24.92 -6.95
C VAL A 145 12.00 -24.05 -5.93
N GLY A 146 11.63 -22.81 -6.32
CA GLY A 146 10.91 -21.86 -5.47
C GLY A 146 9.79 -21.15 -6.23
N SER A 147 9.13 -20.18 -5.57
CA SER A 147 8.05 -19.41 -6.21
C SER A 147 8.55 -18.41 -7.27
N LEU A 148 9.82 -18.01 -7.22
CA LEU A 148 10.48 -17.20 -8.26
C LEU A 148 11.18 -18.11 -9.28
N THR A 149 11.11 -17.75 -10.55
CA THR A 149 11.85 -18.47 -11.60
C THR A 149 13.36 -18.24 -11.48
N PRO A 150 14.22 -19.15 -11.97
CA PRO A 150 15.67 -18.95 -11.96
C PRO A 150 16.09 -17.62 -12.59
N TYR A 151 15.44 -17.25 -13.70
CA TYR A 151 15.64 -15.94 -14.33
C TYR A 151 15.34 -14.76 -13.39
N GLN A 152 14.22 -14.80 -12.67
CA GLN A 152 13.87 -13.75 -11.71
C GLN A 152 14.88 -13.67 -10.56
N GLN A 153 15.33 -14.83 -10.05
CA GLN A 153 16.36 -14.92 -9.02
C GLN A 153 17.67 -14.29 -9.51
N ASP A 154 18.10 -14.62 -10.73
CA ASP A 154 19.34 -14.11 -11.29
C ASP A 154 19.30 -12.59 -11.52
N ARG A 155 18.15 -12.05 -11.96
CA ARG A 155 17.96 -10.59 -12.14
C ARG A 155 18.00 -9.85 -10.81
N LEU A 156 17.41 -10.42 -9.75
CA LEU A 156 17.49 -9.84 -8.40
C LEU A 156 18.91 -9.95 -7.81
N ALA A 157 19.61 -11.06 -8.06
CA ALA A 157 21.01 -11.22 -7.67
C ALA A 157 21.92 -10.21 -8.40
N GLN A 158 21.69 -9.98 -9.69
CA GLN A 158 22.37 -8.93 -10.45
C GLN A 158 22.12 -7.54 -9.85
N LEU A 159 20.86 -7.22 -9.50
CA LEU A 159 20.53 -5.98 -8.82
C LEU A 159 21.28 -5.84 -7.49
N ALA A 160 21.35 -6.91 -6.67
CA ALA A 160 22.09 -6.89 -5.41
C ALA A 160 23.59 -6.58 -5.62
N ILE A 161 24.23 -7.16 -6.63
CA ILE A 161 25.63 -6.87 -6.99
C ILE A 161 25.81 -5.38 -7.34
N ILE A 162 24.90 -4.82 -8.15
CA ILE A 162 24.94 -3.41 -8.55
C ILE A 162 24.71 -2.49 -7.33
N LEU A 163 23.77 -2.84 -6.45
CA LEU A 163 23.56 -2.08 -5.22
C LEU A 163 24.80 -2.10 -4.32
N ARG A 164 25.52 -3.22 -4.23
CA ARG A 164 26.80 -3.30 -3.51
C ARG A 164 27.86 -2.38 -4.11
N SER A 165 27.98 -2.30 -5.44
CA SER A 165 28.94 -1.40 -6.09
C SER A 165 28.58 0.07 -5.90
N LEU A 166 27.29 0.39 -5.77
CA LEU A 166 26.77 1.72 -5.44
C LEU A 166 26.78 2.01 -3.93
N SER A 167 27.44 1.20 -3.11
CA SER A 167 27.50 1.34 -1.64
C SER A 167 26.17 1.19 -0.89
N HIS A 168 25.14 0.63 -1.52
CA HIS A 168 23.86 0.28 -0.90
C HIS A 168 23.86 -1.17 -0.38
N ARG A 169 24.83 -1.48 0.47
CA ARG A 169 25.11 -2.85 0.95
C ARG A 169 23.96 -3.47 1.75
N ASP A 170 23.29 -2.67 2.59
CA ASP A 170 22.18 -3.17 3.42
C ASP A 170 20.99 -3.62 2.57
N LEU A 171 20.63 -2.81 1.56
CA LEU A 171 19.56 -3.16 0.62
C LEU A 171 19.90 -4.40 -0.19
N ALA A 172 21.15 -4.53 -0.65
CA ALA A 172 21.62 -5.72 -1.35
C ALA A 172 21.52 -6.97 -0.46
N ALA A 173 21.96 -6.89 0.80
CA ALA A 173 21.87 -7.98 1.75
C ALA A 173 20.41 -8.36 2.06
N GLN A 174 19.50 -7.38 2.11
CA GLN A 174 18.06 -7.64 2.26
C GLN A 174 17.51 -8.41 1.06
N ILE A 175 17.86 -8.04 -0.18
CA ILE A 175 17.44 -8.77 -1.38
C ILE A 175 17.93 -10.22 -1.33
N GLU A 176 19.21 -10.44 -1.04
CA GLU A 176 19.79 -11.79 -0.96
C GLU A 176 19.12 -12.63 0.15
N THR A 177 18.91 -12.05 1.34
CA THR A 177 18.21 -12.71 2.44
C THR A 177 16.78 -13.07 2.07
N SER A 178 16.09 -12.19 1.34
CA SER A 178 14.73 -12.44 0.85
C SER A 178 14.69 -13.56 -0.18
N LEU A 179 15.68 -13.64 -1.08
CA LEU A 179 15.80 -14.74 -2.04
C LEU A 179 15.99 -16.09 -1.32
N ASP A 180 16.84 -16.14 -0.30
CA ASP A 180 17.07 -17.36 0.49
C ASP A 180 15.84 -17.81 1.30
N ARG A 181 15.01 -16.86 1.74
CA ARG A 181 13.77 -17.16 2.49
C ARG A 181 12.65 -17.64 1.60
N ILE A 182 12.49 -17.05 0.41
CA ILE A 182 11.46 -17.46 -0.56
C ILE A 182 11.67 -18.91 -1.01
N ASP A 183 12.92 -19.37 -1.01
CA ASP A 183 13.37 -20.70 -1.42
C ASP A 183 13.11 -21.82 -0.39
N LYS A 184 13.22 -21.54 0.92
CA LYS A 184 13.17 -22.57 1.97
C LYS A 184 11.76 -23.07 2.32
N ASP A 185 10.72 -22.31 2.01
CA ASP A 185 9.39 -22.51 2.60
C ASP A 185 8.36 -23.06 1.59
N GLN A 186 8.69 -24.19 0.98
CA GLN A 186 7.86 -24.88 -0.03
C GLN A 186 6.53 -25.45 0.51
N TYR A 187 6.34 -25.49 1.84
CA TYR A 187 5.21 -26.18 2.50
C TYR A 187 4.42 -25.36 3.54
N GLY A 188 4.65 -24.05 3.66
CA GLY A 188 3.97 -23.19 4.64
C GLY A 188 2.79 -22.39 4.08
N THR A 189 1.76 -22.13 4.90
CA THR A 189 0.66 -21.21 4.60
C THR A 189 1.23 -19.82 4.25
N THR A 190 0.92 -19.28 3.06
CA THR A 190 1.44 -17.98 2.65
C THR A 190 0.82 -16.86 3.47
N THR A 191 1.65 -15.97 4.01
CA THR A 191 1.19 -14.77 4.73
C THR A 191 1.13 -13.59 3.78
N PHE A 192 0.24 -12.62 4.02
CA PHE A 192 0.15 -11.42 3.18
C PHE A 192 1.49 -10.69 2.98
N PRO A 193 2.33 -10.48 4.00
CA PRO A 193 3.65 -9.87 3.81
C PRO A 193 4.54 -10.68 2.85
N ARG A 194 4.42 -12.01 2.86
CA ARG A 194 5.18 -12.90 1.96
C ARG A 194 4.68 -12.78 0.52
N ASP A 195 3.37 -12.85 0.31
CA ASP A 195 2.77 -12.69 -1.02
C ASP A 195 3.08 -11.30 -1.60
N TYR A 196 3.01 -10.26 -0.75
CA TYR A 196 3.37 -8.90 -1.14
C TYR A 196 4.84 -8.79 -1.53
N LEU A 197 5.77 -9.32 -0.72
CA LEU A 197 7.20 -9.32 -1.04
C LEU A 197 7.50 -10.04 -2.35
N HIS A 198 6.90 -11.22 -2.56
CA HIS A 198 7.05 -11.98 -3.81
C HIS A 198 6.55 -11.17 -5.01
N THR A 199 5.38 -10.55 -4.88
CA THR A 199 4.80 -9.75 -5.97
C THR A 199 5.65 -8.52 -6.27
N MET A 200 6.18 -7.84 -5.24
CA MET A 200 7.10 -6.71 -5.42
C MET A 200 8.43 -7.13 -6.06
N ALA A 201 8.95 -8.32 -5.75
CA ALA A 201 10.15 -8.85 -6.38
C ALA A 201 9.94 -9.05 -7.89
N ILE A 202 8.78 -9.60 -8.30
CA ILE A 202 8.40 -9.72 -9.72
C ILE A 202 8.32 -8.34 -10.38
N GLU A 203 7.73 -7.35 -9.71
CA GLU A 203 7.64 -5.99 -10.23
C GLU A 203 9.01 -5.32 -10.44
N VAL A 204 9.94 -5.52 -9.52
CA VAL A 204 11.31 -5.03 -9.66
C VAL A 204 12.00 -5.68 -10.87
N VAL A 205 11.87 -6.99 -11.05
CA VAL A 205 12.41 -7.69 -12.24
C VAL A 205 11.78 -7.14 -13.51
N ARG A 206 10.45 -6.96 -13.53
CA ARG A 206 9.73 -6.39 -14.67
C ARG A 206 10.23 -4.98 -15.01
N ALA A 207 10.45 -4.14 -14.01
CA ALA A 207 10.97 -2.79 -14.19
C ALA A 207 12.40 -2.81 -14.75
N ILE A 208 13.26 -3.70 -14.25
CA ILE A 208 14.60 -3.93 -14.76
C ILE A 208 14.58 -4.35 -16.23
N ASP A 209 13.71 -5.29 -16.60
CA ASP A 209 13.60 -5.79 -17.98
C ASP A 209 13.07 -4.74 -18.95
N GLN A 210 12.19 -3.86 -18.46
CA GLN A 210 11.68 -2.70 -19.19
C GLN A 210 12.65 -1.51 -19.19
N LYS A 211 13.86 -1.66 -18.63
CA LYS A 211 14.87 -0.61 -18.52
C LYS A 211 14.37 0.64 -17.79
N ARG A 212 13.45 0.47 -16.83
CA ARG A 212 12.93 1.56 -16.00
C ARG A 212 13.91 1.94 -14.91
N LYS A 213 13.90 3.22 -14.57
CA LYS A 213 14.66 3.78 -13.46
C LYS A 213 14.07 3.31 -12.12
N LEU A 214 14.90 2.69 -11.28
CA LEU A 214 14.50 2.26 -9.94
C LEU A 214 14.84 3.36 -8.93
N ARG A 215 13.85 3.84 -8.16
CA ARG A 215 14.08 4.83 -7.10
C ARG A 215 14.35 4.12 -5.78
N LEU A 216 15.53 4.33 -5.21
CA LEU A 216 15.83 3.84 -3.86
C LEU A 216 15.18 4.74 -2.82
N ALA A 217 14.87 4.19 -1.65
CA ALA A 217 14.36 4.97 -0.55
C ALA A 217 14.78 4.43 0.81
N SER A 218 14.83 5.34 1.77
CA SER A 218 15.11 5.02 3.17
C SER A 218 13.97 5.48 4.06
N LEU A 219 13.81 4.79 5.18
CA LEU A 219 12.83 5.17 6.16
C LEU A 219 13.27 6.44 6.90
N CYS A 220 12.44 7.47 6.95
CA CYS A 220 12.68 8.63 7.79
C CYS A 220 12.68 8.20 9.26
N LYS A 221 13.85 8.20 9.91
CA LYS A 221 13.99 8.16 11.37
C LYS A 221 14.36 9.55 11.87
N SER A 222 13.88 9.94 13.05
CA SER A 222 13.94 11.33 13.52
C SER A 222 15.36 11.91 13.65
N GLN A 223 16.42 11.10 13.64
CA GLN A 223 17.77 11.57 14.01
C GLN A 223 18.96 10.92 13.28
N SER A 224 18.78 10.20 12.15
CA SER A 224 19.95 9.69 11.40
C SER A 224 19.74 9.54 9.89
N THR A 225 20.85 9.54 9.14
CA THR A 225 20.89 9.05 7.76
C THR A 225 20.65 7.55 7.78
N THR A 226 19.44 7.16 7.43
CA THR A 226 19.05 5.75 7.33
C THR A 226 19.51 5.17 6.00
N PRO A 227 20.03 3.94 5.98
CA PRO A 227 20.35 3.26 4.74
C PRO A 227 19.06 3.07 3.91
N CYS A 228 19.23 2.97 2.58
CA CYS A 228 18.10 2.61 1.72
C CYS A 228 17.65 1.19 2.05
N THR A 229 16.34 1.00 2.20
CA THR A 229 15.72 -0.29 2.54
C THR A 229 14.50 -0.59 1.65
N ALA A 230 14.24 0.24 0.63
CA ALA A 230 13.14 0.06 -0.30
C ALA A 230 13.53 0.47 -1.72
N ILE A 231 12.80 -0.10 -2.69
CA ILE A 231 12.90 0.15 -4.13
C ILE A 231 11.51 0.45 -4.65
N PHE A 232 11.38 1.56 -5.37
CA PHE A 232 10.18 1.97 -6.10
C PHE A 232 10.43 1.87 -7.62
N THR A 233 9.45 1.36 -8.36
CA THR A 233 9.53 0.99 -9.79
C THR A 233 8.67 1.85 -10.70
#